data_AF-A0A3D3ZMD2-F1
#
_entry.id   AF-A0A3D3ZMD2-F1
#
_cell.length_a   1.000
_cell.length_b   1.000
_cell.length_c   1.000
_cell.angle_alpha   90.00
_cell.angle_beta   90.00
_cell.angle_gamma   90.00
#
_symmetry.space_group_name_H-M   'P 1'
#
loop_
_entity.id
_entity.type
_entity.pdbx_description
1 polymer ?
#
loop_
_entity_poly.entity_id
_entity_poly.type
_entity_poly.pdbx_seq_one_letter_code
_entity_poly.pdbx_strand_id
1 'polypeptide(L)'
;GLGYADAAPYDRIILTVGARDIMPAWHEQLKPGGRLLLPLSIRDTQLSVAFEKVGDHLASLSARAAGFMLLRGAFGESGIHTQLGPDPGLYLQFGERRLVDTKGVYSLVTGTRGASQDFPTNVQVLSNEVFYNLSIWLALYEPDFCHLSVEGARMERGILPNLFRSFATKNTSSSTVGLLGETTVCLLVHHADAGTSVNDSSSGCNGGFAQVYELFVRKFGPDDALALRLVEQIHAWDKAGRPGDEKVRIRAYPYDSDYVPVGNEIVIQKRWTRLVISWDIYETM
;
A
#
# COMPACT_ATOMS: atom_id res chain seq x y z
N GLY A 1 -5.69 -20.82 -4.35
CA GLY A 1 -6.33 -22.08 -3.92
C GLY A 1 -6.76 -22.84 -5.14
N LEU A 2 -7.04 -24.13 -5.01
CA LEU A 2 -7.54 -24.95 -6.12
C LEU A 2 -9.04 -24.73 -6.43
N GLY A 3 -9.74 -23.93 -5.60
CA GLY A 3 -11.20 -23.79 -5.70
C GLY A 3 -11.91 -25.10 -5.34
N TYR A 4 -13.11 -25.30 -5.89
CA TYR A 4 -13.88 -26.53 -5.72
C TYR A 4 -14.58 -26.89 -7.05
N ALA A 5 -13.89 -27.68 -7.87
CA ALA A 5 -14.29 -27.93 -9.25
C ALA A 5 -15.66 -28.62 -9.38
N ASP A 6 -16.04 -29.48 -8.43
CA ASP A 6 -17.26 -30.28 -8.49
C ASP A 6 -18.55 -29.45 -8.49
N ALA A 7 -18.51 -28.20 -8.00
CA ALA A 7 -19.65 -27.26 -8.05
C ALA A 7 -19.44 -26.09 -9.01
N ALA A 8 -18.35 -26.09 -9.78
CA ALA A 8 -18.14 -25.13 -10.85
C ALA A 8 -19.08 -25.45 -12.04
N PRO A 9 -19.44 -24.44 -12.86
CA PRO A 9 -18.99 -23.06 -12.80
C PRO A 9 -19.84 -22.18 -11.87
N TYR A 10 -19.21 -21.19 -11.23
CA TYR A 10 -19.84 -20.26 -10.31
C TYR A 10 -20.29 -18.97 -11.00
N ASP A 11 -21.42 -18.43 -10.57
CA ASP A 11 -21.80 -17.06 -10.90
C ASP A 11 -20.91 -16.05 -10.16
N ARG A 12 -20.58 -16.34 -8.89
CA ARG A 12 -19.80 -15.46 -8.02
C ARG A 12 -18.83 -16.27 -7.17
N ILE A 13 -17.59 -15.79 -7.07
CA ILE A 13 -16.60 -16.27 -6.11
C ILE A 13 -16.24 -15.07 -5.22
N ILE A 14 -16.31 -15.24 -3.90
CA ILE A 14 -16.06 -14.18 -2.92
C ILE A 14 -15.00 -14.66 -1.95
N LEU A 15 -13.92 -13.88 -1.83
CA LEU A 15 -12.88 -14.09 -0.84
C LEU A 15 -13.08 -13.11 0.31
N THR A 16 -13.16 -13.62 1.52
CA THR A 16 -13.20 -12.84 2.77
C THR A 16 -11.82 -12.73 3.41
N VAL A 17 -10.77 -12.87 2.60
CA VAL A 17 -9.37 -12.92 2.99
C VAL A 17 -8.53 -12.28 1.88
N GLY A 18 -7.47 -11.57 2.23
CA GLY A 18 -6.62 -10.90 1.26
C GLY A 18 -5.80 -11.88 0.44
N ALA A 19 -5.72 -11.67 -0.87
CA ALA A 19 -4.91 -12.46 -1.79
C ALA A 19 -3.82 -11.59 -2.42
N ARG A 20 -2.62 -12.15 -2.58
CA ARG A 20 -1.51 -11.47 -3.28
C ARG A 20 -1.55 -11.64 -4.78
N ASP A 21 -2.29 -12.63 -5.26
CA ASP A 21 -2.46 -12.95 -6.66
C ASP A 21 -3.84 -13.57 -6.87
N ILE A 22 -4.28 -13.65 -8.13
CA ILE A 22 -5.51 -14.32 -8.52
C ILE A 22 -5.13 -15.69 -9.07
N MET A 23 -5.64 -16.75 -8.44
CA MET A 23 -5.24 -18.11 -8.82
C MET A 23 -6.00 -18.56 -10.06
N PRO A 24 -5.37 -19.33 -10.99
CA PRO A 24 -6.01 -19.74 -12.25
C PRO A 24 -7.36 -20.40 -12.05
N ALA A 25 -7.47 -21.29 -11.06
CA ALA A 25 -8.71 -21.98 -10.71
C ALA A 25 -9.89 -21.02 -10.41
N TRP A 26 -9.64 -19.84 -9.86
CA TRP A 26 -10.71 -18.87 -9.57
C TRP A 26 -11.25 -18.23 -10.84
N HIS A 27 -10.41 -18.03 -11.86
CA HIS A 27 -10.83 -17.57 -13.17
C HIS A 27 -11.52 -18.69 -13.96
N GLU A 28 -10.93 -19.88 -13.99
CA GLU A 28 -11.44 -21.06 -14.71
C GLU A 28 -12.82 -21.50 -14.20
N GLN A 29 -13.03 -21.48 -12.88
CA GLN A 29 -14.27 -21.91 -12.27
C GLN A 29 -15.39 -20.85 -12.32
N LEU A 30 -15.16 -19.67 -12.87
CA LEU A 30 -16.21 -18.68 -13.12
C LEU A 30 -16.90 -18.92 -14.46
N LYS A 31 -18.24 -18.79 -14.45
CA LYS A 31 -19.04 -18.65 -15.68
C LYS A 31 -18.57 -17.41 -16.48
N PRO A 32 -18.78 -17.36 -17.81
CA PRO A 32 -18.71 -16.11 -18.56
C PRO A 32 -19.58 -15.03 -17.91
N GLY A 33 -19.08 -13.81 -17.72
CA GLY A 33 -19.77 -12.76 -16.95
C GLY A 33 -19.92 -13.04 -15.44
N GLY A 34 -19.27 -14.11 -14.94
CA GLY A 34 -19.13 -14.37 -13.53
C GLY A 34 -18.27 -13.31 -12.84
N ARG A 35 -18.42 -13.15 -11.52
CA ARG A 35 -17.67 -12.14 -10.76
C ARG A 35 -16.78 -12.74 -9.70
N LEU A 36 -15.59 -12.17 -9.57
CA LEU A 36 -14.65 -12.44 -8.48
C LEU A 36 -14.58 -11.20 -7.58
N LEU A 37 -14.94 -11.33 -6.31
CA LEU A 37 -14.74 -10.29 -5.31
C LEU A 37 -13.64 -10.73 -4.35
N LEU A 38 -12.56 -9.96 -4.26
CA LEU A 38 -11.48 -10.24 -3.32
C LEU A 38 -10.76 -8.97 -2.85
N PRO A 39 -10.26 -8.93 -1.61
CA PRO A 39 -9.19 -8.03 -1.23
C PRO A 39 -7.90 -8.47 -1.94
N LEU A 40 -7.46 -7.70 -2.93
CA LEU A 40 -6.27 -7.94 -3.74
C LEU A 40 -5.13 -7.03 -3.26
N SER A 41 -3.96 -7.62 -3.03
CA SER A 41 -2.75 -6.87 -2.69
C SER A 41 -2.03 -6.38 -3.94
N ILE A 42 -1.77 -5.08 -3.99
CA ILE A 42 -1.05 -4.36 -5.04
C ILE A 42 0.16 -3.69 -4.39
N ARG A 43 1.35 -4.29 -4.55
CA ARG A 43 2.61 -3.84 -3.93
C ARG A 43 2.42 -3.44 -2.45
N ASP A 44 1.86 -4.36 -1.67
CA ASP A 44 1.58 -4.25 -0.23
C ASP A 44 0.56 -3.19 0.22
N THR A 45 -0.07 -2.48 -0.73
CA THR A 45 -1.40 -1.90 -0.49
C THR A 45 -2.48 -2.94 -0.77
N GLN A 46 -3.70 -2.75 -0.26
CA GLN A 46 -4.81 -3.67 -0.48
C GLN A 46 -6.07 -2.92 -0.95
N LEU A 47 -6.71 -3.47 -1.99
CA LEU A 47 -8.00 -3.00 -2.48
C LEU A 47 -9.00 -4.16 -2.49
N SER A 48 -10.21 -3.96 -2.01
CA SER A 48 -11.35 -4.82 -2.30
C SER A 48 -11.78 -4.58 -3.73
N VAL A 49 -11.57 -5.56 -4.61
CA VAL A 49 -11.83 -5.44 -6.05
C VAL A 49 -12.92 -6.42 -6.44
N ALA A 50 -13.98 -5.90 -7.08
CA ALA A 50 -14.95 -6.72 -7.80
C ALA A 50 -14.54 -6.78 -9.27
N PHE A 51 -14.22 -7.97 -9.76
CA PHE A 51 -13.96 -8.23 -11.17
C PHE A 51 -15.15 -8.90 -11.85
N GLU A 52 -15.28 -8.68 -13.15
CA GLU A 52 -16.08 -9.48 -14.06
C GLU A 52 -15.18 -10.24 -15.03
N LYS A 53 -15.55 -11.48 -15.37
CA LYS A 53 -14.85 -12.29 -16.38
C LYS A 53 -15.24 -11.86 -17.79
N VAL A 54 -14.28 -11.29 -18.52
CA VAL A 54 -14.41 -10.79 -19.89
C VAL A 54 -13.48 -11.60 -20.79
N GLY A 55 -14.02 -12.64 -21.42
CA GLY A 55 -13.24 -13.55 -22.24
C GLY A 55 -12.17 -14.30 -21.43
N ASP A 56 -10.91 -13.94 -21.66
CA ASP A 56 -9.70 -14.55 -21.10
C ASP A 56 -9.15 -13.84 -19.86
N HIS A 57 -9.71 -12.68 -19.49
CA HIS A 57 -9.22 -11.87 -18.37
C HIS A 57 -10.35 -11.43 -17.44
N LEU A 58 -9.95 -10.84 -16.32
CA LEU A 58 -10.83 -10.23 -15.35
C LEU A 58 -10.73 -8.70 -15.45
N ALA A 59 -11.85 -8.00 -15.58
CA ALA A 59 -11.91 -6.53 -15.60
C ALA A 59 -12.61 -6.00 -14.35
N SER A 60 -12.02 -5.02 -13.66
CA SER A 60 -12.57 -4.47 -12.43
C SER A 60 -13.84 -3.67 -12.70
N LEU A 61 -14.93 -4.02 -12.02
CA LEU A 61 -16.16 -3.23 -11.91
C LEU A 61 -16.04 -2.16 -10.82
N SER A 62 -15.34 -2.48 -9.73
CA SER A 62 -15.06 -1.54 -8.64
C SER A 62 -13.78 -1.94 -7.92
N ALA A 63 -13.12 -0.95 -7.34
CA ALA A 63 -12.03 -1.12 -6.40
C ALA A 63 -12.27 -0.16 -5.22
N ARG A 64 -12.07 -0.63 -3.99
CA ARG A 64 -12.19 0.18 -2.78
C ARG A 64 -11.08 -0.14 -1.80
N ALA A 65 -10.63 0.86 -1.09
CA ALA A 65 -9.74 0.77 0.06
C ALA A 65 -10.18 -0.35 1.01
N ALA A 66 -9.25 -1.22 1.41
CA ALA A 66 -9.55 -2.34 2.29
C ALA A 66 -8.33 -2.79 3.11
N GLY A 67 -8.59 -3.45 4.23
CA GLY A 67 -7.57 -4.11 5.04
C GLY A 67 -8.06 -5.47 5.53
N PHE A 68 -7.51 -6.55 4.96
CA PHE A 68 -7.81 -7.92 5.35
C PHE A 68 -6.54 -8.68 5.72
N MET A 69 -6.68 -9.64 6.64
CA MET A 69 -5.66 -10.67 6.84
C MET A 69 -5.39 -11.39 5.53
N LEU A 70 -4.11 -11.62 5.21
CA LEU A 70 -3.72 -12.36 4.00
C LEU A 70 -4.01 -13.87 4.13
N LEU A 71 -4.30 -14.48 2.99
CA LEU A 71 -4.43 -15.92 2.80
C LEU A 71 -3.16 -16.61 3.29
N ARG A 72 -3.33 -17.75 3.97
CA ARG A 72 -2.23 -18.57 4.50
C ARG A 72 -2.19 -19.94 3.83
N GLY A 73 -1.06 -20.64 3.95
CA GLY A 73 -0.85 -21.97 3.38
C GLY A 73 -0.22 -21.93 1.98
N ALA A 74 -0.35 -23.02 1.21
CA ALA A 74 0.39 -23.22 -0.04
C ALA A 74 0.14 -22.16 -1.13
N PHE A 75 -0.98 -21.45 -1.04
CA PHE A 75 -1.38 -20.36 -1.94
C PHE A 75 -1.36 -18.99 -1.24
N GLY A 76 -1.03 -18.97 0.04
CA GLY A 76 -0.77 -17.75 0.78
C GLY A 76 0.68 -17.35 0.56
N GLU A 77 0.88 -16.10 0.19
CA GLU A 77 2.22 -15.53 0.20
C GLU A 77 2.35 -14.66 1.45
N SER A 78 3.28 -15.01 2.33
CA SER A 78 3.51 -14.27 3.57
C SER A 78 4.04 -12.87 3.25
N GLY A 79 3.36 -11.84 3.76
CA GLY A 79 3.93 -10.48 3.88
C GLY A 79 5.34 -10.54 4.46
N ILE A 80 6.31 -9.93 3.79
CA ILE A 80 7.66 -9.85 4.33
C ILE A 80 7.70 -8.67 5.28
N HIS A 81 7.34 -8.92 6.53
CA HIS A 81 7.60 -8.00 7.64
C HIS A 81 9.01 -8.25 8.13
N THR A 82 9.93 -7.37 7.75
CA THR A 82 11.34 -7.47 8.14
C THR A 82 11.55 -6.73 9.44
N GLN A 83 11.94 -7.45 10.51
CA GLN A 83 12.30 -6.82 11.77
C GLN A 83 13.56 -5.95 11.61
N LEU A 84 13.51 -4.73 12.13
CA LEU A 84 14.64 -3.81 12.19
C LEU A 84 15.18 -3.74 13.62
N GLY A 85 16.50 -3.95 13.76
CA GLY A 85 17.18 -3.85 15.05
C GLY A 85 17.08 -5.10 15.93
N PRO A 86 17.72 -5.05 17.11
CA PRO A 86 17.88 -6.22 17.99
C PRO A 86 16.60 -6.63 18.70
N ASP A 87 15.72 -5.67 19.02
CA ASP A 87 14.47 -5.95 19.75
C ASP A 87 13.26 -5.92 18.79
N PRO A 88 12.23 -6.72 19.06
CA PRO A 88 11.00 -6.71 18.26
C PRO A 88 10.24 -5.37 18.38
N GLY A 89 9.31 -5.15 17.44
CA GLY A 89 8.41 -4.00 17.46
C GLY A 89 8.77 -2.86 16.51
N LEU A 90 9.76 -3.03 15.63
CA LEU A 90 10.00 -2.13 14.50
C LEU A 90 10.13 -2.97 13.23
N TYR A 91 9.28 -2.71 12.24
CA TYR A 91 9.19 -3.53 11.03
C TYR A 91 9.23 -2.67 9.78
N LEU A 92 9.82 -3.25 8.74
CA LEU A 92 9.90 -2.71 7.40
C LEU A 92 9.23 -3.67 6.42
N GLN A 93 8.45 -3.12 5.51
CA GLN A 93 7.70 -3.87 4.51
C GLN A 93 7.84 -3.23 3.12
N PHE A 94 7.93 -4.08 2.08
CA PHE A 94 7.99 -3.71 0.67
C PHE A 94 6.99 -4.52 -0.14
N GLY A 95 6.37 -3.87 -1.13
CA GLY A 95 5.48 -4.52 -2.08
C GLY A 95 6.08 -5.70 -2.84
N GLU A 96 7.40 -5.76 -2.95
CA GLU A 96 8.15 -6.83 -3.61
C GLU A 96 9.38 -7.23 -2.79
N ARG A 97 9.75 -8.51 -2.85
CA ARG A 97 10.88 -9.05 -2.10
C ARG A 97 12.19 -8.44 -2.58
N ARG A 98 12.93 -7.82 -1.66
CA ARG A 98 14.29 -7.32 -1.89
C ARG A 98 15.20 -7.58 -0.69
N LEU A 99 16.50 -7.61 -0.93
CA LEU A 99 17.51 -7.63 0.12
C LEU A 99 17.66 -6.22 0.68
N VAL A 100 17.75 -6.10 2.01
CA VAL A 100 17.83 -4.82 2.71
C VAL A 100 18.87 -4.91 3.80
N ASP A 101 19.72 -3.89 3.93
CA ASP A 101 20.57 -3.70 5.10
C ASP A 101 19.72 -3.23 6.29
N THR A 102 19.12 -4.19 7.00
CA THR A 102 18.26 -3.91 8.15
C THR A 102 18.98 -3.18 9.28
N LYS A 103 20.29 -3.38 9.42
CA LYS A 103 21.11 -2.68 10.43
C LYS A 103 21.34 -1.23 10.03
N GLY A 104 21.66 -0.98 8.77
CA GLY A 104 21.78 0.36 8.20
C GLY A 104 20.49 1.16 8.35
N VAL A 105 19.37 0.59 7.94
CA VAL A 105 18.03 1.23 8.08
C VAL A 105 17.72 1.52 9.54
N TYR A 106 17.93 0.55 10.43
CA TYR A 106 17.73 0.74 11.87
C TYR A 106 18.56 1.90 12.42
N SER A 107 19.84 1.99 12.05
CA SER A 107 20.74 3.06 12.46
C SER A 107 20.31 4.45 11.99
N LEU A 108 19.74 4.55 10.77
CA LEU A 108 19.21 5.80 10.22
C LEU A 108 18.01 6.31 11.03
N VAL A 109 17.00 5.47 11.23
CA VAL A 109 15.75 5.89 11.87
C VAL A 109 15.86 6.08 13.39
N THR A 110 16.88 5.50 14.03
CA THR A 110 17.12 5.67 15.48
C THR A 110 18.11 6.80 15.81
N GLY A 111 18.57 7.56 14.81
CA GLY A 111 19.38 8.76 15.04
C GLY A 111 20.85 8.49 15.43
N THR A 112 21.34 7.26 15.28
CA THR A 112 22.76 6.95 15.52
C THR A 112 23.69 7.43 14.40
N ARG A 113 23.15 7.95 13.29
CA ARG A 113 23.89 8.33 12.08
C ARG A 113 23.58 9.74 11.50
N GLY A 114 22.81 10.60 12.19
CA GLY A 114 22.58 11.98 11.75
C GLY A 114 21.26 12.59 12.26
N ALA A 115 21.12 13.91 12.11
CA ALA A 115 19.88 14.63 12.38
C ALA A 115 18.87 14.42 11.25
N SER A 116 17.58 14.27 11.57
CA SER A 116 16.52 14.27 10.57
C SER A 116 16.26 15.69 10.04
N GLN A 117 15.82 15.78 8.78
CA GLN A 117 15.44 17.04 8.16
C GLN A 117 14.07 16.92 7.50
N ASP A 118 13.21 17.92 7.70
CA ASP A 118 11.88 17.97 7.13
C ASP A 118 11.84 18.84 5.87
N PHE A 119 11.13 18.36 4.87
CA PHE A 119 10.89 19.03 3.59
C PHE A 119 9.39 19.29 3.44
N PRO A 120 8.96 20.56 3.28
CA PRO A 120 7.55 20.89 3.09
C PRO A 120 7.07 20.42 1.72
N THR A 121 5.87 19.84 1.67
CA THR A 121 5.22 19.55 0.39
C THR A 121 4.30 20.68 -0.04
N ASN A 122 3.85 21.55 0.88
CA ASN A 122 2.77 22.52 0.64
C ASN A 122 1.44 21.87 0.17
N VAL A 123 1.27 20.56 0.33
CA VAL A 123 0.04 19.83 -0.04
C VAL A 123 -0.78 19.57 1.21
N GLN A 124 -2.01 20.06 1.20
CA GLN A 124 -3.00 19.89 2.26
C GLN A 124 -3.82 18.62 2.01
N VAL A 125 -3.84 17.69 2.95
CA VAL A 125 -4.43 16.34 2.78
C VAL A 125 -5.26 15.93 3.98
N LEU A 126 -6.21 15.02 3.75
CA LEU A 126 -6.87 14.25 4.79
C LEU A 126 -6.11 12.94 5.05
N SER A 127 -6.18 12.43 6.29
CA SER A 127 -5.52 11.17 6.66
C SER A 127 -5.94 9.97 5.81
N ASN A 128 -7.20 9.92 5.36
CA ASN A 128 -7.69 8.84 4.49
C ASN A 128 -7.15 8.95 3.05
N GLU A 129 -6.97 10.17 2.54
CA GLU A 129 -6.30 10.39 1.24
C GLU A 129 -4.85 9.89 1.30
N VAL A 130 -4.14 10.15 2.40
CA VAL A 130 -2.77 9.67 2.56
C VAL A 130 -2.72 8.15 2.71
N PHE A 131 -3.56 7.60 3.60
CA PHE A 131 -3.54 6.17 3.92
C PHE A 131 -3.87 5.29 2.72
N TYR A 132 -4.90 5.65 1.95
CA TYR A 132 -5.33 4.85 0.80
C TYR A 132 -4.80 5.40 -0.51
N ASN A 133 -5.15 6.64 -0.87
CA ASN A 133 -4.98 7.16 -2.23
C ASN A 133 -3.51 7.44 -2.57
N LEU A 134 -2.81 8.20 -1.73
CA LEU A 134 -1.38 8.48 -1.94
C LEU A 134 -0.56 7.19 -1.79
N SER A 135 -0.89 6.30 -0.86
CA SER A 135 -0.20 5.01 -0.71
C SER A 135 -0.29 4.15 -1.98
N ILE A 136 -1.46 4.01 -2.61
CA ILE A 136 -1.58 3.25 -3.87
C ILE A 136 -0.84 3.95 -5.02
N TRP A 137 -0.87 5.30 -5.06
CA TRP A 137 -0.11 6.07 -6.03
C TRP A 137 1.39 5.78 -5.91
N LEU A 138 1.95 5.97 -4.71
CA LEU A 138 3.37 5.71 -4.45
C LEU A 138 3.72 4.24 -4.71
N ALA A 139 2.87 3.29 -4.30
CA ALA A 139 3.11 1.88 -4.60
C ALA A 139 3.21 1.61 -6.11
N LEU A 140 2.45 2.32 -6.95
CA LEU A 140 2.44 2.12 -8.40
C LEU A 140 3.60 2.83 -9.12
N TYR A 141 3.98 4.03 -8.67
CA TYR A 141 4.99 4.86 -9.35
C TYR A 141 6.38 4.83 -8.72
N GLU A 142 6.51 4.44 -7.46
CA GLU A 142 7.79 4.43 -6.74
C GLU A 142 8.26 3.00 -6.45
N PRO A 143 9.31 2.52 -7.13
CA PRO A 143 9.85 1.18 -6.87
C PRO A 143 10.44 1.07 -5.46
N ASP A 144 10.83 2.17 -4.82
CA ASP A 144 11.41 2.18 -3.47
C ASP A 144 10.37 2.41 -2.37
N PHE A 145 9.08 2.39 -2.71
CA PHE A 145 8.01 2.54 -1.76
C PHE A 145 8.08 1.48 -0.65
N CYS A 146 8.06 1.95 0.59
CA CYS A 146 8.15 1.13 1.79
C CYS A 146 7.17 1.58 2.86
N HIS A 147 6.76 0.63 3.69
CA HIS A 147 5.97 0.88 4.89
C HIS A 147 6.82 0.56 6.12
N LEU A 148 6.82 1.45 7.11
CA LEU A 148 7.44 1.22 8.40
C LEU A 148 6.36 1.23 9.48
N SER A 149 6.41 0.24 10.37
CA SER A 149 5.53 0.17 11.52
C SER A 149 6.31 -0.02 12.82
N VAL A 150 5.81 0.59 13.88
CA VAL A 150 6.28 0.44 15.24
C VAL A 150 5.15 -0.02 16.14
N GLU A 151 5.44 -0.96 17.02
CA GLU A 151 4.47 -1.60 17.90
C GLU A 151 4.98 -1.64 19.35
N GLY A 152 4.04 -1.71 20.30
CA GLY A 152 4.35 -1.90 21.72
C GLY A 152 5.19 -0.78 22.32
N ALA A 153 6.10 -1.12 23.24
CA ALA A 153 6.89 -0.18 24.03
C ALA A 153 7.81 0.75 23.21
N ARG A 154 8.07 0.43 21.93
CA ARG A 154 8.86 1.30 21.02
C ARG A 154 8.05 2.47 20.48
N MET A 155 6.72 2.35 20.41
CA MET A 155 5.84 3.44 19.95
C MET A 155 5.92 4.64 20.90
N GLU A 156 6.00 4.39 22.21
CA GLU A 156 6.12 5.42 23.25
C GLU A 156 7.41 6.24 23.16
N ARG A 157 8.44 5.72 22.49
CA ARG A 157 9.75 6.39 22.33
C ARG A 157 9.82 7.33 21.13
N GLY A 158 8.77 7.41 20.30
CA GLY A 158 8.72 8.36 19.17
C GLY A 158 9.75 8.08 18.07
N ILE A 159 10.14 6.81 17.87
CA ILE A 159 11.18 6.44 16.87
C ILE A 159 10.74 6.75 15.44
N LEU A 160 9.44 6.57 15.14
CA LEU A 160 8.88 6.88 13.84
C LEU A 160 7.86 8.01 13.94
N PRO A 161 7.73 8.83 12.88
CA PRO A 161 6.59 9.72 12.72
C PRO A 161 5.27 8.95 12.82
N ASN A 162 4.31 9.49 13.55
CA ASN A 162 2.98 8.89 13.71
C ASN A 162 2.03 9.44 12.65
N LEU A 163 2.07 8.84 11.47
CA LEU A 163 1.18 9.21 10.36
C LEU A 163 -0.15 8.44 10.43
N PHE A 164 -0.08 7.14 10.73
CA PHE A 164 -1.26 6.30 10.91
C PHE A 164 -1.20 5.57 12.24
N ARG A 165 -2.25 5.71 13.04
CA ARG A 165 -2.40 5.01 14.32
C ARG A 165 -3.48 3.96 14.22
N SER A 166 -3.14 2.71 14.56
CA SER A 166 -4.12 1.64 14.67
C SER A 166 -4.32 1.26 16.13
N PHE A 167 -5.57 1.23 16.55
CA PHE A 167 -6.00 0.76 17.86
C PHE A 167 -6.52 -0.67 17.70
N ALA A 168 -5.62 -1.64 17.55
CA ALA A 168 -6.00 -3.04 17.70
C ALA A 168 -6.19 -3.33 19.20
N THR A 169 -7.20 -4.14 19.55
CA THR A 169 -7.65 -4.41 20.93
C THR A 169 -6.60 -4.96 21.90
N LYS A 170 -5.39 -5.29 21.43
CA LYS A 170 -4.29 -5.82 22.25
C LYS A 170 -2.95 -5.10 22.10
N ASN A 171 -2.73 -4.28 21.06
CA ASN A 171 -1.49 -3.53 20.84
C ASN A 171 -1.76 -2.27 20.02
N THR A 172 -1.30 -1.12 20.51
CA THR A 172 -1.23 0.11 19.72
C THR A 172 -0.07 0.01 18.76
N SER A 173 -0.33 0.26 17.48
CA SER A 173 0.71 0.41 16.46
C SER A 173 0.65 1.79 15.83
N SER A 174 1.81 2.26 15.41
CA SER A 174 1.98 3.48 14.63
C SER A 174 2.73 3.12 13.35
N SER A 175 2.40 3.77 12.26
CA SER A 175 3.04 3.51 10.98
C SER A 175 3.15 4.76 10.11
N THR A 176 4.05 4.68 9.15
CA THR A 176 4.24 5.66 8.09
C THR A 176 4.72 4.96 6.82
N VAL A 177 4.65 5.67 5.71
CA VAL A 177 5.11 5.22 4.40
C VAL A 177 6.14 6.19 3.85
N GLY A 178 6.88 5.76 2.84
CA GLY A 178 7.85 6.61 2.20
C GLY A 178 8.75 5.83 1.25
N LEU A 179 9.97 6.29 1.06
CA LEU A 179 10.96 5.69 0.17
C LEU A 179 12.19 5.23 0.96
N LEU A 180 12.71 4.04 0.61
CA LEU A 180 14.01 3.57 1.08
C LEU A 180 15.02 3.59 -0.08
N GLY A 181 16.01 4.48 0.01
CA GLY A 181 17.23 4.41 -0.80
C GLY A 181 18.32 3.58 -0.10
N GLU A 182 19.51 3.52 -0.71
CA GLU A 182 20.62 2.73 -0.17
C GLU A 182 21.16 3.25 1.17
N THR A 183 21.18 4.58 1.34
CA THR A 183 21.78 5.25 2.51
C THR A 183 20.83 6.21 3.21
N THR A 184 19.62 6.38 2.70
CA THR A 184 18.64 7.36 3.16
C THR A 184 17.25 6.75 3.19
N VAL A 185 16.48 7.11 4.22
CA VAL A 185 15.05 6.82 4.34
C VAL A 185 14.30 8.14 4.35
N CYS A 186 13.26 8.27 3.54
CA CYS A 186 12.37 9.42 3.53
C CYS A 186 10.97 8.96 3.92
N LEU A 187 10.40 9.49 5.00
CA LEU A 187 9.09 9.09 5.52
C LEU A 187 8.11 10.25 5.47
N LEU A 188 6.85 9.95 5.21
CA LEU A 188 5.77 10.91 5.31
C LEU A 188 5.47 11.25 6.77
N VAL A 189 5.30 12.52 7.06
CA VAL A 189 5.02 13.01 8.42
C VAL A 189 3.90 14.04 8.39
N HIS A 190 3.09 14.04 9.45
CA HIS A 190 2.22 15.16 9.77
C HIS A 190 3.07 16.18 10.54
N HIS A 191 3.24 17.39 10.02
CA HIS A 191 3.91 18.44 10.80
C HIS A 191 2.88 19.10 11.73
N ALA A 192 2.67 18.49 12.89
CA ALA A 192 2.07 19.14 14.05
C ALA A 192 3.10 19.20 15.18
N ASP A 193 4.28 19.79 14.91
CA ASP A 193 5.31 19.92 15.94
C ASP A 193 5.17 21.26 16.66
N ALA A 194 4.43 21.27 17.77
CA ALA A 194 4.70 22.05 19.00
C ALA A 194 3.51 22.03 19.99
N GLY A 195 3.35 20.94 20.77
CA GLY A 195 2.70 21.06 22.09
C GLY A 195 1.21 20.70 22.23
N THR A 196 0.58 19.96 21.32
CA THR A 196 -0.73 19.37 21.62
C THR A 196 -0.58 18.12 22.47
N SER A 197 -1.08 18.22 23.69
CA SER A 197 -1.06 17.18 24.71
C SER A 197 -1.72 15.88 24.23
N VAL A 198 -1.15 14.79 24.71
CA VAL A 198 -1.70 13.44 24.67
C VAL A 198 -3.04 13.43 25.41
N ASN A 199 -4.15 13.76 24.75
CA ASN A 199 -5.50 13.54 25.31
C ASN A 199 -6.67 13.53 24.32
N ASP A 200 -6.46 13.47 23.00
CA ASP A 200 -7.58 13.19 22.09
C ASP A 200 -7.86 11.68 22.01
N SER A 201 -8.61 11.23 23.01
CA SER A 201 -9.14 9.88 23.20
C SER A 201 -10.27 9.52 22.22
N SER A 202 -10.42 10.23 21.10
CA SER A 202 -11.56 10.07 20.17
C SER A 202 -11.18 9.49 18.81
N SER A 203 -9.90 9.18 18.55
CA SER A 203 -9.49 8.61 17.27
C SER A 203 -9.46 7.09 17.27
N GLY A 204 -10.60 6.45 17.53
CA GLY A 204 -10.81 5.10 17.01
C GLY A 204 -10.76 5.11 15.47
N CYS A 205 -10.86 3.95 14.83
CA CYS A 205 -10.92 3.79 13.37
C CYS A 205 -12.08 4.54 12.67
N ASN A 206 -12.80 5.42 13.38
CA ASN A 206 -13.92 6.23 12.91
C ASN A 206 -13.87 7.72 13.35
N GLY A 207 -12.79 8.22 13.97
CA GLY A 207 -12.80 9.56 14.62
C GLY A 207 -11.76 10.60 14.19
N GLY A 208 -10.73 10.25 13.41
CA GLY A 208 -9.59 11.14 13.11
C GLY A 208 -9.37 11.50 11.64
N PHE A 209 -10.30 11.18 10.73
CA PHE A 209 -10.09 11.37 9.29
C PHE A 209 -10.49 12.76 8.74
N ALA A 210 -11.00 13.65 9.60
CA ALA A 210 -11.62 14.91 9.14
C ALA A 210 -10.68 16.14 9.18
N GLN A 211 -9.51 16.04 9.81
CA GLN A 211 -8.59 17.18 9.89
C GLN A 211 -7.69 17.22 8.66
N VAL A 212 -7.74 18.36 7.96
CA VAL A 212 -6.80 18.69 6.88
C VAL A 212 -5.50 19.18 7.49
N TYR A 213 -4.37 18.71 6.97
CA TYR A 213 -3.05 19.12 7.40
C TYR A 213 -2.05 19.16 6.24
N GLU A 214 -0.96 19.89 6.43
CA GLU A 214 0.14 19.88 5.48
C GLU A 214 0.99 18.61 5.64
N LEU A 215 1.19 17.90 4.54
CA LEU A 215 2.07 16.75 4.49
C LEU A 215 3.54 17.19 4.39
N PHE A 216 4.43 16.53 5.11
CA PHE A 216 5.87 16.76 5.04
C PHE A 216 6.61 15.46 4.74
N VAL A 217 7.83 15.59 4.24
CA VAL A 217 8.78 14.47 4.08
C VAL A 217 9.91 14.64 5.08
N ARG A 218 10.06 13.69 6.01
CA ARG A 218 11.18 13.62 6.95
C ARG A 218 12.25 12.67 6.41
N LYS A 219 13.43 13.22 6.15
CA LYS A 219 14.61 12.51 5.66
C LYS A 219 15.51 12.07 6.81
N PHE A 220 15.97 10.83 6.77
CA PHE A 220 16.97 10.23 7.65
C PHE A 220 18.14 9.71 6.79
N GLY A 221 19.26 10.43 6.79
CA GLY A 221 20.41 10.11 5.95
C GLY A 221 20.88 11.31 5.12
N PRO A 222 21.92 11.15 4.29
CA PRO A 222 22.58 12.26 3.61
C PRO A 222 21.96 12.67 2.26
N ASP A 223 21.09 11.86 1.66
CA ASP A 223 20.64 12.05 0.27
C ASP A 223 19.35 12.90 0.16
N ASP A 224 19.52 14.17 -0.22
CA ASP A 224 18.40 15.07 -0.48
C ASP A 224 17.59 14.67 -1.72
N ALA A 225 18.20 13.99 -2.69
CA ALA A 225 17.53 13.64 -3.93
C ALA A 225 16.35 12.68 -3.69
N LEU A 226 16.48 11.76 -2.72
CA LEU A 226 15.39 10.87 -2.33
C LEU A 226 14.20 11.64 -1.71
N ALA A 227 14.49 12.66 -0.90
CA ALA A 227 13.46 13.50 -0.29
C ALA A 227 12.73 14.33 -1.35
N LEU A 228 13.48 14.97 -2.25
CA LEU A 228 12.93 15.75 -3.36
C LEU A 228 12.10 14.88 -4.30
N ARG A 229 12.55 13.65 -4.61
CA ARG A 229 11.79 12.69 -5.42
C ARG A 229 10.44 12.35 -4.78
N LEU A 230 10.41 12.11 -3.46
CA LEU A 230 9.14 11.86 -2.77
C LEU A 230 8.22 13.09 -2.79
N VAL A 231 8.76 14.30 -2.61
CA VAL A 231 7.99 15.55 -2.73
C VAL A 231 7.42 15.71 -4.14
N GLU A 232 8.23 15.48 -5.19
CA GLU A 232 7.80 15.52 -6.58
C GLU A 232 6.66 14.55 -6.88
N GLN A 233 6.70 13.34 -6.31
CA GLN A 233 5.61 12.37 -6.47
C GLN A 233 4.32 12.79 -5.78
N ILE A 234 4.42 13.42 -4.61
CA ILE A 234 3.25 13.98 -3.91
C ILE A 234 2.64 15.10 -4.75
N HIS A 235 3.45 15.97 -5.36
CA HIS A 235 2.98 16.99 -6.29
C HIS A 235 2.38 16.42 -7.57
N ALA A 236 2.97 15.35 -8.12
CA ALA A 236 2.43 14.67 -9.29
C ALA A 236 1.05 14.08 -9.01
N TRP A 237 0.88 13.45 -7.84
CA TRP A 237 -0.41 12.94 -7.37
C TRP A 237 -1.44 14.05 -7.16
N ASP A 238 -1.05 15.15 -6.51
CA ASP A 238 -1.93 16.31 -6.27
C ASP A 238 -2.38 16.94 -7.60
N LYS A 239 -1.44 17.16 -8.53
CA LYS A 239 -1.69 17.69 -9.89
C LYS A 239 -2.57 16.75 -10.72
N ALA A 240 -2.50 15.44 -10.51
CA ALA A 240 -3.35 14.45 -11.16
C ALA A 240 -4.80 14.44 -10.60
N GLY A 241 -5.14 15.34 -9.67
CA GLY A 241 -6.46 15.37 -9.04
C GLY A 241 -6.65 14.26 -8.02
N ARG A 242 -5.55 13.89 -7.34
CA ARG A 242 -5.50 12.94 -6.21
C ARG A 242 -6.23 11.63 -6.49
N PRO A 243 -5.86 10.92 -7.57
CA PRO A 243 -6.53 9.67 -7.88
C PRO A 243 -6.41 8.69 -6.71
N GLY A 244 -7.51 8.00 -6.46
CA GLY A 244 -7.69 7.09 -5.34
C GLY A 244 -8.28 5.76 -5.77
N ASP A 245 -8.66 4.96 -4.78
CA ASP A 245 -9.25 3.65 -4.94
C ASP A 245 -10.46 3.61 -5.88
N GLU A 246 -11.32 4.64 -5.90
CA GLU A 246 -12.49 4.64 -6.77
C GLU A 246 -12.17 4.84 -8.26
N LYS A 247 -11.04 5.48 -8.56
CA LYS A 247 -10.61 5.82 -9.93
C LYS A 247 -9.70 4.75 -10.54
N VAL A 248 -9.04 3.93 -9.71
CA VAL A 248 -8.18 2.86 -10.24
C VAL A 248 -9.02 1.83 -11.00
N ARG A 249 -8.49 1.38 -12.13
CA ARG A 249 -9.01 0.28 -12.94
C ARG A 249 -7.96 -0.79 -13.04
N ILE A 250 -8.38 -2.03 -12.90
CA ILE A 250 -7.49 -3.18 -12.89
C ILE A 250 -8.06 -4.20 -13.87
N ARG A 251 -7.22 -4.64 -14.81
CA ARG A 251 -7.43 -5.86 -15.56
C ARG A 251 -6.42 -6.89 -15.10
N ALA A 252 -6.85 -8.12 -14.86
CA ALA A 252 -5.97 -9.23 -14.51
C ALA A 252 -6.01 -10.26 -15.63
N TYR A 253 -4.91 -10.33 -16.36
CA TYR A 253 -4.69 -11.32 -17.41
C TYR A 253 -3.95 -12.53 -16.84
N PRO A 254 -4.10 -13.71 -17.45
CA PRO A 254 -3.19 -14.84 -17.21
C PRO A 254 -1.72 -14.42 -17.39
N TYR A 255 -0.81 -15.02 -16.63
CA TYR A 255 0.62 -14.71 -16.65
C TYR A 255 1.22 -14.68 -18.06
N ASP A 256 0.83 -15.65 -18.88
CA ASP A 256 1.30 -15.94 -20.23
C ASP A 256 0.52 -15.20 -21.33
N SER A 257 -0.38 -14.28 -20.95
CA SER A 257 -1.08 -13.43 -21.92
C SER A 257 -0.10 -12.61 -22.77
N ASP A 258 -0.44 -12.47 -24.05
CA ASP A 258 0.24 -11.62 -25.04
C ASP A 258 -0.22 -10.16 -25.00
N TYR A 259 -1.00 -9.77 -23.99
CA TYR A 259 -1.45 -8.39 -23.81
C TYR A 259 -0.28 -7.41 -23.79
N VAL A 260 -0.36 -6.42 -24.69
CA VAL A 260 0.59 -5.30 -24.79
C VAL A 260 -0.03 -4.08 -24.12
N PRO A 261 0.57 -3.55 -23.03
CA PRO A 261 0.07 -2.34 -22.38
C PRO A 261 0.08 -1.13 -23.33
N VAL A 262 -0.95 -0.29 -23.20
CA VAL A 262 -1.13 0.91 -24.02
C VAL A 262 -1.18 2.17 -23.16
N GLY A 263 -0.79 3.31 -23.73
CA GLY A 263 -0.83 4.60 -23.05
C GLY A 263 -0.04 4.60 -21.73
N ASN A 264 -0.69 5.02 -20.65
CA ASN A 264 -0.10 5.13 -19.31
C ASN A 264 -0.41 3.92 -18.41
N GLU A 265 -0.69 2.77 -19.00
CA GLU A 265 -0.98 1.55 -18.24
C GLU A 265 0.25 1.05 -17.48
N ILE A 266 0.05 0.76 -16.20
CA ILE A 266 1.07 0.22 -15.29
C ILE A 266 0.89 -1.29 -15.23
N VAL A 267 1.96 -2.03 -15.51
CA VAL A 267 1.94 -3.50 -15.49
C VAL A 267 2.67 -4.02 -14.25
N ILE A 268 1.98 -4.87 -13.48
CA ILE A 268 2.58 -5.61 -12.36
C ILE A 268 2.54 -7.09 -12.69
N GLN A 269 3.73 -7.68 -12.82
CA GLN A 269 3.87 -9.11 -13.03
C GLN A 269 3.78 -9.83 -11.67
N LYS A 270 2.80 -10.72 -11.54
CA LYS A 270 2.67 -11.63 -10.39
C LYS A 270 3.00 -13.06 -10.84
N ARG A 271 2.81 -14.03 -9.94
CA ARG A 271 3.13 -15.43 -10.20
C ARG A 271 2.18 -16.07 -11.23
N TRP A 272 0.90 -15.75 -11.15
CA TRP A 272 -0.17 -16.34 -11.96
C TRP A 272 -0.86 -15.33 -12.87
N THR A 273 -0.78 -14.05 -12.54
CA THR A 273 -1.40 -12.99 -13.31
C THR A 273 -0.46 -11.87 -13.72
N ARG A 274 -0.83 -11.20 -14.79
CA ARG A 274 -0.36 -9.87 -15.14
C ARG A 274 -1.48 -8.87 -14.80
N LEU A 275 -1.23 -8.01 -13.82
CA LEU A 275 -2.15 -6.90 -13.54
C LEU A 275 -1.82 -5.73 -14.45
N VAL A 276 -2.82 -5.20 -15.14
CA VAL A 276 -2.76 -3.99 -15.95
C VAL A 276 -3.62 -2.95 -15.27
N ILE A 277 -3.00 -1.86 -14.85
CA ILE A 277 -3.60 -0.84 -13.98
C ILE A 277 -3.62 0.49 -14.71
N SER A 278 -4.75 1.18 -14.65
CA SER A 278 -4.90 2.55 -15.15
C SER A 278 -5.70 3.41 -14.18
N TRP A 279 -5.57 4.73 -14.33
CA TRP A 279 -6.36 5.72 -13.60
C TRP A 279 -7.48 6.32 -14.45
N ASP A 280 -7.47 6.02 -15.76
CA ASP A 280 -8.42 6.55 -16.72
C ASP A 280 -9.76 5.84 -16.63
N ILE A 281 -10.81 6.66 -16.62
CA ILE A 281 -12.12 6.25 -17.10
C ILE A 281 -11.95 6.32 -18.62
N TYR A 282 -11.78 5.18 -19.30
CA TYR A 282 -12.25 5.16 -20.67
C TYR A 282 -13.74 5.43 -20.56
N GLU A 283 -14.16 6.67 -20.81
CA GLU A 283 -15.54 6.94 -21.20
C GLU A 283 -15.73 6.07 -22.44
N THR A 284 -16.39 4.93 -22.26
CA THR A 284 -16.83 4.09 -23.35
C THR A 284 -17.67 4.98 -24.26
N MET A 285 -17.12 5.33 -25.42
CA MET A 285 -17.90 5.87 -26.54
C MET A 285 -18.91 4.83 -27.01
#